data_AF-A0A2G2Y8Z6-F1
#
_entry.id   AF-A0A2G2Y8Z6-F1
#
_cell.length_a   1.000
_cell.length_b   1.000
_cell.length_c   1.000
_cell.angle_alpha   90.00
_cell.angle_beta   90.00
_cell.angle_gamma   90.00
#
_symmetry.space_group_name_H-M   'P 1'
#
loop_
_entity.id
_entity.type
_entity.pdbx_description
1 polymer ?
#
loop_
_entity_poly.entity_id
_entity_poly.type
_entity_poly.pdbx_seq_one_letter_code
_entity_poly.pdbx_strand_id
1 'polypeptide(L)'
;MYPYISRDDSYYTNTDFMVLGIPLPDEVISSTEMGKLKLEYLAQRGIFLAPKSYVLCLEDDSCIMKNKGPTNDIVTSEWFQRVLVDRTLKKQLWSSYNFRID
;
A
#
# COMPACT_ATOMS: atom_id res chain seq x y z
N MET A 1 14.62 -10.42 4.67
CA MET A 1 13.61 -9.33 4.79
C MET A 1 13.81 -8.48 6.04
N TYR A 2 14.03 -9.07 7.22
CA TYR A 2 14.35 -8.33 8.47
C TYR A 2 15.31 -7.14 8.32
N PRO A 3 16.48 -7.24 7.65
CA PRO A 3 17.40 -6.10 7.54
C PRO A 3 16.87 -4.94 6.69
N TYR A 4 15.89 -5.20 5.80
CA TYR A 4 15.33 -4.17 4.92
C TYR A 4 14.10 -3.48 5.52
N ILE A 5 13.38 -4.17 6.42
CA ILE A 5 12.23 -3.59 7.12
C ILE A 5 12.64 -2.80 8.36
N SER A 6 13.86 -3.00 8.87
CA SER A 6 14.41 -2.27 10.03
C SER A 6 15.13 -0.98 9.66
N ARG A 7 15.02 -0.53 8.41
CA ARG A 7 15.67 0.68 7.93
C ARG A 7 14.88 1.92 8.33
N ASP A 8 15.58 3.02 8.60
CA ASP A 8 14.95 4.31 8.96
C ASP A 8 14.08 4.89 7.84
N ASP A 9 14.38 4.53 6.59
CA ASP A 9 13.63 4.95 5.38
C ASP A 9 12.53 3.96 4.98
N SER A 10 12.16 3.02 5.86
CA SER A 10 11.07 2.09 5.61
C SER A 10 9.71 2.73 5.92
N TYR A 11 8.95 3.04 4.88
CA TYR A 11 7.64 3.70 5.03
C TYR A 11 6.50 2.72 5.29
N TYR A 12 6.55 1.55 4.66
CA TYR A 12 5.48 0.57 4.73
C TYR A 12 5.97 -0.83 4.40
N THR A 13 5.38 -1.84 5.05
CA THR A 13 5.68 -3.25 4.80
C THR A 13 4.39 -4.08 4.82
N ASN A 14 4.31 -5.10 3.97
CA ASN A 14 3.23 -6.07 4.01
C ASN A 14 3.65 -7.38 3.34
N THR A 15 3.71 -8.46 4.13
CA THR A 15 4.07 -9.85 3.74
C THR A 15 5.32 -9.98 2.87
N ASP A 16 5.21 -9.61 1.60
CA ASP A 16 6.14 -9.86 0.52
C ASP A 16 6.65 -8.59 -0.17
N PHE A 17 6.17 -7.40 0.22
CA PHE A 17 6.69 -6.13 -0.29
C PHE A 17 6.94 -5.09 0.81
N MET A 18 7.74 -4.10 0.45
CA MET A 18 8.03 -2.93 1.26
C MET A 18 8.17 -1.69 0.39
N VAL A 19 7.94 -0.53 0.97
CA VAL A 19 8.14 0.78 0.35
C VAL A 19 9.26 1.48 1.10
N LEU A 20 10.32 1.83 0.38
CA LEU A 20 11.55 2.42 0.93
C LEU A 20 11.78 3.82 0.32
N GLY A 21 12.43 4.70 1.07
CA GLY A 21 12.84 6.02 0.58
C GLY A 21 14.13 6.02 -0.23
N ILE A 22 15.02 5.06 0.02
CA ILE A 22 16.29 4.91 -0.68
C ILE A 22 16.28 3.55 -1.38
N PRO A 23 16.71 3.47 -2.66
CA PRO A 23 16.84 2.22 -3.38
C PRO A 23 17.71 1.20 -2.64
N LEU A 24 17.41 -0.08 -2.85
CA LEU A 24 18.28 -1.17 -2.42
C LEU A 24 19.46 -1.33 -3.39
N PRO A 25 20.57 -1.93 -2.94
CA PRO A 25 21.69 -2.28 -3.82
C PRO A 25 21.27 -3.21 -4.96
N ASP A 26 21.82 -3.02 -6.15
CA ASP A 26 21.50 -3.83 -7.34
C ASP A 26 21.76 -5.33 -7.13
N GLU A 27 22.70 -5.69 -6.25
CA GLU A 27 23.03 -7.07 -5.91
C GLU A 27 21.84 -7.87 -5.37
N VAL A 28 20.89 -7.21 -4.70
CA VAL A 28 19.72 -7.85 -4.09
C VAL A 28 18.44 -7.67 -4.91
N ILE A 29 18.53 -6.93 -6.02
CA ILE A 29 17.41 -6.66 -6.92
C ILE A 29 17.52 -7.55 -8.18
N SER A 30 16.45 -8.26 -8.51
CA SER A 30 16.29 -8.95 -9.79
C SER A 30 14.83 -9.27 -10.06
N SER A 31 14.40 -9.16 -11.31
CA SER A 31 13.05 -9.53 -11.74
C SER A 31 12.91 -11.00 -12.14
N THR A 32 14.03 -11.73 -12.25
CA THR A 32 14.07 -13.10 -12.77
C THR A 32 14.70 -14.09 -11.81
N GLU A 33 15.60 -13.66 -10.93
CA GLU A 33 16.29 -14.55 -9.99
C GLU A 33 15.45 -14.81 -8.73
N MET A 34 15.21 -16.09 -8.45
CA MET A 34 14.47 -16.50 -7.26
C MET A 34 15.23 -16.11 -5.98
N GLY A 35 14.51 -15.56 -5.01
CA GLY A 35 15.07 -15.13 -3.71
C GLY A 35 15.57 -13.69 -3.68
N LYS A 36 15.73 -13.04 -4.84
CA LYS A 36 15.96 -11.60 -4.94
C LYS A 36 14.64 -10.82 -4.96
N LEU A 37 14.72 -9.52 -4.66
CA LEU A 37 13.57 -8.63 -4.66
C LEU A 37 13.39 -8.02 -6.04
N LYS A 38 12.15 -7.93 -6.50
CA LYS A 38 11.82 -7.22 -7.73
C LYS A 38 11.51 -5.76 -7.40
N LEU A 39 12.14 -4.82 -8.11
CA LEU A 39 11.71 -3.42 -8.09
C LEU A 39 10.42 -3.31 -8.93
N GLU A 40 9.28 -3.17 -8.25
CA GLU A 40 7.97 -3.10 -8.92
C GLU A 40 7.64 -1.69 -9.40
N TYR A 41 7.86 -0.67 -8.56
CA TYR A 41 7.41 0.69 -8.83
C TYR A 41 8.37 1.74 -8.27
N LEU A 42 8.45 2.87 -8.96
CA LEU A 42 8.97 4.12 -8.44
C LEU A 42 7.79 5.02 -8.09
N ALA A 43 7.60 5.28 -6.79
CA ALA A 43 6.49 6.06 -6.27
C ALA A 43 6.96 7.48 -5.95
N GLN A 44 6.24 8.48 -6.45
CA GLN A 44 6.45 9.87 -6.09
C GLN A 44 5.85 10.19 -4.72
N ARG A 45 4.71 9.57 -4.39
CA ARG A 45 3.99 9.80 -3.14
C ARG A 45 3.22 8.57 -2.69
N GLY A 46 3.23 8.29 -1.38
CA GLY A 46 2.40 7.25 -0.76
C GLY A 46 1.56 7.79 0.40
N ILE A 47 0.33 7.31 0.55
CA ILE A 47 -0.51 7.52 1.73
C ILE A 47 -0.87 6.15 2.30
N PHE A 48 -0.44 5.88 3.53
CA PHE A 48 -0.69 4.61 4.22
C PHE A 48 -1.53 4.88 5.47
N LEU A 49 -2.81 4.54 5.42
CA LEU A 49 -3.74 4.83 6.53
C LEU A 49 -3.85 3.67 7.52
N ALA A 50 -3.76 2.44 7.02
CA ALA A 50 -3.87 1.22 7.81
C ALA A 50 -3.23 0.03 7.07
N PRO A 51 -3.02 -1.12 7.75
CA PRO A 51 -2.60 -2.34 7.07
C PRO A 51 -3.54 -2.71 5.91
N LYS A 52 -2.96 -2.85 4.71
CA LYS A 52 -3.67 -3.14 3.45
C LYS A 52 -4.67 -2.05 3.02
N SER A 53 -4.47 -0.82 3.49
CA SER A 53 -5.22 0.38 3.08
C SER A 53 -4.24 1.51 2.76
N TYR A 54 -3.94 1.68 1.47
CA TYR A 54 -2.96 2.65 0.98
C TYR A 54 -3.24 3.11 -0.46
N VAL A 55 -2.66 4.26 -0.83
CA VAL A 55 -2.51 4.70 -2.22
C VAL A 55 -1.04 5.04 -2.50
N LEU A 56 -0.53 4.59 -3.64
CA LEU A 56 0.80 4.90 -4.16
C LEU A 56 0.62 5.62 -5.49
N CYS A 57 1.06 6.87 -5.60
CA CYS A 57 1.10 7.59 -6.86
C CYS A 57 2.52 7.53 -7.43
N LEU A 58 2.60 7.07 -8.67
CA LEU A 58 3.82 6.77 -9.40
C LEU A 58 4.32 8.01 -10.14
N GLU A 59 5.52 7.91 -10.72
CA GLU A 59 6.12 9.01 -11.50
C GLU A 59 5.36 9.34 -12.79
N ASP A 60 4.54 8.41 -13.31
CA ASP A 60 3.70 8.59 -14.50
C ASP A 60 2.30 9.17 -14.18
N ASP A 61 2.13 9.75 -13.00
CA ASP A 61 0.87 10.24 -12.43
C ASP A 61 -0.22 9.18 -12.21
N SER A 62 0.03 7.90 -12.52
CA SER A 62 -0.90 6.83 -12.19
C SER A 62 -0.87 6.54 -10.68
N CYS A 63 -1.99 6.09 -10.11
CA CYS A 63 -2.02 5.69 -8.70
C CYS A 63 -2.53 4.26 -8.53
N ILE A 64 -1.79 3.48 -7.73
CA ILE A 64 -2.17 2.16 -7.26
C ILE A 64 -2.90 2.34 -5.93
N MET A 65 -4.17 1.93 -5.90
CA MET A 65 -4.99 1.99 -4.69
C MET A 65 -5.27 0.59 -4.17
N LYS A 66 -5.08 0.40 -2.87
CA LYS A 66 -5.42 -0.85 -2.18
C LYS A 66 -6.21 -0.53 -0.94
N ASN A 67 -7.38 -1.15 -0.78
CA ASN A 67 -8.13 -1.08 0.47
C ASN A 67 -8.81 -2.41 0.75
N LYS A 68 -8.28 -3.20 1.67
CA LYS A 68 -8.88 -4.48 2.00
C LYS A 68 -10.08 -4.31 2.93
N GLY A 69 -11.25 -4.80 2.51
CA GLY A 69 -12.45 -4.86 3.34
C GLY A 69 -13.73 -4.55 2.55
N PRO A 70 -14.87 -4.45 3.25
CA PRO A 70 -16.18 -4.15 2.66
C PRO A 70 -16.25 -2.86 1.84
N THR A 71 -15.32 -1.93 2.09
CA THR A 71 -15.31 -0.60 1.48
C THR A 71 -14.35 -0.48 0.30
N ASN A 72 -13.74 -1.57 -0.18
CA ASN A 72 -12.76 -1.54 -1.27
C ASN A 72 -13.26 -0.79 -2.51
N ASP A 73 -14.53 -1.01 -2.87
CA ASP A 73 -15.11 -0.46 -4.10
C ASP A 73 -15.70 0.95 -3.90
N ILE A 74 -15.60 1.49 -2.69
CA ILE A 74 -16.20 2.76 -2.29
C ILE A 74 -15.13 3.82 -2.01
N VAL A 75 -13.97 3.40 -1.52
CA VAL A 75 -12.87 4.33 -1.25
C VAL A 75 -12.27 4.86 -2.55
N THR A 76 -11.81 6.10 -2.51
CA THR A 76 -11.17 6.79 -3.63
C THR A 76 -9.86 7.42 -3.17
N SER A 77 -8.97 7.76 -4.11
CA SER A 77 -7.74 8.50 -3.79
C SER A 77 -8.04 9.83 -3.08
N GLU A 78 -9.11 10.53 -3.48
CA GLU A 78 -9.57 11.75 -2.80
C GLU A 78 -9.96 11.47 -1.34
N TRP A 79 -10.65 10.36 -1.07
CA TRP A 79 -10.99 9.97 0.29
C TRP A 79 -9.73 9.73 1.14
N PHE A 80 -8.70 9.07 0.60
CA PHE A 80 -7.41 8.91 1.28
C PHE A 80 -6.78 10.26 1.65
N GLN A 81 -6.79 11.22 0.72
CA GLN A 81 -6.25 12.57 0.96
C GLN A 81 -7.04 13.32 2.03
N ARG A 82 -8.37 13.23 2.01
CA ARG A 82 -9.22 13.88 3.00
C ARG A 82 -9.01 13.32 4.40
N VAL A 83 -8.94 12.00 4.54
CA VAL A 83 -8.71 11.33 5.83
C VAL A 83 -7.30 11.58 6.37
N LEU A 84 -6.30 11.75 5.49
CA LEU A 84 -4.96 12.14 5.89
C LEU A 84 -4.95 13.52 6.58
N VAL A 85 -5.71 14.47 6.03
CA VAL A 85 -5.83 15.84 6.58
C VAL A 85 -6.70 15.87 7.83
N ASP A 86 -7.85 15.19 7.81
CA ASP A 86 -8.77 15.11 8.94
C ASP A 86 -9.14 13.65 9.27
N ARG A 87 -8.48 13.12 10.31
CA ARG A 87 -8.67 11.74 10.78
C ARG A 87 -10.01 11.50 11.47
N THR A 88 -10.81 12.55 11.71
CA THR A 88 -12.14 12.42 12.31
C THR A 88 -13.22 12.10 11.28
N LEU A 89 -12.92 12.26 9.98
CA LEU A 89 -13.84 11.95 8.89
C LEU A 89 -14.27 10.47 8.92
N LYS A 90 -15.58 10.27 9.04
CA LYS A 90 -16.20 8.93 9.03
C LYS A 90 -17.35 8.92 8.06
N LYS A 91 -17.50 7.80 7.34
CA LYS A 91 -18.67 7.51 6.52
C LYS A 91 -19.24 6.18 6.97
N GLN A 92 -20.48 6.18 7.43
CA GLN A 92 -21.20 4.96 7.73
C GLN A 92 -21.78 4.39 6.43
N LEU A 93 -21.61 3.09 6.23
CA LEU A 93 -22.05 2.37 5.04
C LEU A 93 -22.84 1.15 5.48
N TRP A 94 -23.97 0.90 4.83
CA TRP A 94 -24.74 -0.32 5.05
C TRP A 94 -24.29 -1.38 4.05
N SER A 95 -23.94 -2.55 4.56
CA SER A 95 -23.62 -3.73 3.74
C SER A 95 -24.32 -4.96 4.31
N SER A 96 -24.89 -5.78 3.44
CA SER A 96 -25.38 -7.11 3.80
C SER A 96 -24.51 -8.16 3.11
N TYR A 97 -24.22 -9.24 3.82
CA TYR A 97 -23.53 -10.41 3.27
C TYR A 97 -24.44 -11.61 3.42
N ASN A 98 -24.61 -12.36 2.33
CA ASN A 98 -25.31 -13.64 2.37
C ASN A 98 -24.34 -14.70 2.90
N PHE A 99 -24.07 -14.67 4.20
CA PHE A 99 -23.30 -15.73 4.84
C PHE A 99 -24.19 -16.96 4.98
N ARG A 100 -23.83 -18.05 4.31
CA ARG A 100 -24.45 -19.37 4.47
C ARG A 100 -23.40 -20.31 5.02
N ILE A 101 -23.77 -21.04 6.07
CA ILE A 101 -23.00 -22.20 6.55
C ILE A 101 -23.70 -23.39 5.90
N ASP A 102 -23.01 -24.10 5.02
CA ASP A 102 -23.44 -25.41 4.54
C ASP A 102 -23.20 -26.48 5.63
#